data_AF-T1CL64-F1
#
_entry.id   AF-T1CL64-F1
#
_cell.length_a   1.000
_cell.length_b   1.000
_cell.length_c   1.000
_cell.angle_alpha   90.00
_cell.angle_beta   90.00
_cell.angle_gamma   90.00
#
_symmetry.space_group_name_H-M   'P 1'
#
loop_
_entity.id
_entity.type
_entity.pdbx_description
1 polymer ?
#
loop_
_entity_poly.entity_id
_entity_poly.type
_entity_poly.pdbx_seq_one_letter_code
_entity_poly.pdbx_strand_id
1 'polypeptide(L)'
;IDTTLLGGGAGAGPYSPEVMIMLTVLGLIDVVMISNLLIMVIVGGYETFVSRLRLEDHPDQPEWLSHVNATVLKVKLATAIIGISSIHLLASFIKASDLPDRVIFWQLLLHLTFVVSAVAIALIDRIMSPPARAAAHA
;
A
#
# COMPACT_ATOMS: atom_id res chain seq x y z
N ILE A 1 -23.34 12.14 -47.81
CA ILE A 1 -22.55 12.50 -46.62
C ILE A 1 -22.27 11.19 -45.91
N ASP A 2 -21.09 10.65 -46.14
CA ASP A 2 -20.62 9.37 -45.59
C ASP A 2 -20.62 9.43 -44.06
N THR A 3 -21.48 8.65 -43.42
CA THR A 3 -21.47 8.43 -41.96
C THR A 3 -20.28 7.57 -41.51
N THR A 4 -19.45 7.10 -42.45
CA THR A 4 -18.21 6.36 -42.22
C THR A 4 -17.03 7.23 -41.77
N LEU A 5 -17.15 8.56 -41.87
CA LEU A 5 -16.11 9.52 -41.41
C LEU A 5 -16.35 10.05 -39.98
N LEU A 6 -17.43 9.65 -39.32
CA LEU A 6 -17.73 9.96 -37.91
C LEU A 6 -17.49 8.77 -36.97
N GLY A 7 -16.96 7.64 -37.48
CA GLY A 7 -16.60 6.45 -36.69
C GLY A 7 -15.17 6.46 -36.15
N GLY A 8 -14.56 7.65 -35.98
CA GLY A 8 -13.19 7.80 -35.51
C GLY A 8 -13.06 7.59 -34.00
N GLY A 9 -12.61 6.40 -33.59
CA GLY A 9 -11.65 6.30 -32.48
C GLY A 9 -12.16 6.06 -31.07
N ALA A 10 -13.35 5.49 -30.86
CA ALA A 10 -13.66 4.88 -29.56
C ALA A 10 -13.01 3.49 -29.51
N GLY A 11 -11.74 3.47 -29.09
CA GLY A 11 -10.91 2.27 -29.03
C GLY A 11 -11.60 1.13 -28.29
N ALA A 12 -12.06 0.14 -29.05
CA ALA A 12 -12.25 -1.21 -28.55
C ALA A 12 -10.86 -1.74 -28.21
N GLY A 13 -10.39 -1.45 -26.99
CA GLY A 13 -9.26 -2.19 -26.42
C GLY A 13 -9.59 -3.69 -26.41
N PRO A 14 -8.59 -4.57 -26.32
CA PRO A 14 -8.79 -6.02 -26.35
C PRO A 14 -9.64 -6.59 -25.19
N TYR A 15 -10.11 -5.72 -24.28
CA TYR A 15 -10.83 -6.06 -23.07
C TYR A 15 -12.30 -5.66 -23.15
N SER A 16 -13.17 -6.44 -22.50
CA SER A 16 -14.57 -6.08 -22.38
C SER A 16 -14.74 -4.78 -21.58
N PRO A 17 -15.84 -4.02 -21.79
CA PRO A 17 -16.10 -2.78 -21.06
C PRO A 17 -16.03 -2.93 -19.54
N GLU A 18 -16.48 -4.07 -19.01
CA GLU A 18 -16.45 -4.38 -17.57
C GLU A 18 -15.02 -4.52 -17.06
N VAL A 19 -14.15 -5.20 -17.82
CA VAL A 19 -12.73 -5.34 -17.50
C VAL A 19 -12.03 -3.97 -17.54
N MET A 20 -12.36 -3.13 -18.52
CA MET A 20 -11.82 -1.76 -18.61
C MET A 20 -12.19 -0.90 -17.39
N ILE A 21 -13.45 -0.98 -16.92
CA ILE A 21 -13.90 -0.28 -15.71
C ILE A 21 -13.14 -0.82 -14.49
N MET A 22 -13.06 -2.14 -14.34
CA MET A 22 -12.33 -2.77 -13.23
C MET A 22 -10.86 -2.34 -13.19
N LEU A 23 -10.17 -2.34 -14.33
CA LEU A 23 -8.79 -1.89 -14.44
C LEU A 23 -8.61 -0.40 -14.13
N THR A 24 -9.57 0.43 -14.53
CA THR A 24 -9.55 1.87 -14.22
C THR A 24 -9.71 2.10 -12.72
N VAL A 25 -10.68 1.45 -12.08
CA VAL A 25 -10.89 1.53 -10.63
C VAL A 25 -9.67 1.01 -9.87
N LEU A 26 -9.09 -0.10 -10.32
CA LEU A 26 -7.91 -0.69 -9.69
C LEU A 26 -6.69 0.26 -9.77
N GLY A 27 -6.52 0.96 -10.89
CA GLY A 27 -5.51 2.01 -11.03
C GLY A 27 -5.76 3.22 -10.12
N LEU A 28 -7.02 3.64 -9.95
CA LEU A 28 -7.37 4.73 -9.04
C LEU A 28 -7.07 4.34 -7.57
N ILE A 29 -7.37 3.11 -7.17
CA ILE A 29 -7.04 2.59 -5.84
C ILE A 29 -5.53 2.64 -5.61
N ASP A 30 -4.73 2.27 -6.61
CA ASP A 30 -3.28 2.25 -6.51
C ASP A 30 -2.67 3.65 -6.30
N VAL A 31 -3.15 4.65 -7.05
CA VAL A 31 -2.73 6.07 -6.87
C VAL A 31 -3.03 6.56 -5.45
N VAL A 32 -4.20 6.20 -4.91
CA VAL A 32 -4.57 6.54 -3.53
C VAL A 32 -3.67 5.83 -2.52
N MET A 33 -3.33 4.56 -2.74
CA MET A 33 -2.46 3.80 -1.86
C MET A 33 -1.03 4.37 -1.79
N ILE A 34 -0.44 4.74 -2.94
CA ILE A 34 0.87 5.38 -3.00
C ILE A 34 0.84 6.75 -2.31
N SER A 35 -0.24 7.52 -2.46
CA SER A 35 -0.40 8.83 -1.82
C SER A 35 -0.43 8.73 -0.29
N ASN A 36 -1.12 7.72 0.25
CA ASN A 36 -1.15 7.47 1.69
C ASN A 36 0.24 7.07 2.23
N LEU A 37 0.98 6.25 1.48
CA LEU A 37 2.36 5.88 1.82
C LEU A 37 3.31 7.08 1.74
N LEU A 38 3.16 7.95 0.74
CA LEU A 38 4.00 9.13 0.58
C LEU A 38 3.92 10.05 1.81
N ILE A 39 2.70 10.30 2.31
CA ILE A 39 2.52 11.11 3.52
C ILE A 39 3.20 10.44 4.72
N MET A 40 3.03 9.12 4.88
CA MET A 40 3.68 8.35 5.94
C MET A 40 5.22 8.47 5.89
N VAL A 41 5.81 8.41 4.69
CA VAL A 41 7.27 8.56 4.49
C VAL A 41 7.73 9.99 4.78
N ILE A 42 6.98 11.01 4.33
CA ILE A 42 7.31 12.42 4.58
C ILE A 42 7.30 12.71 6.09
N VAL A 43 6.25 12.30 6.80
CA VAL A 43 6.11 12.53 8.24
C VAL A 43 7.19 11.76 9.03
N GLY A 44 7.40 10.48 8.72
CA GLY A 44 8.44 9.67 9.39
C GLY A 44 9.86 10.17 9.12
N GLY A 45 10.12 10.66 7.90
CA GLY A 45 11.38 11.30 7.53
C GLY A 45 11.61 12.62 8.28
N TYR A 46 10.57 13.45 8.39
CA TYR A 46 10.63 14.69 9.17
C TYR A 46 10.91 14.42 10.65
N GLU A 47 10.23 13.43 11.25
CA GLU A 47 10.47 13.00 12.63
C GLU A 47 11.92 12.50 12.85
N THR A 48 12.45 11.74 11.88
CA THR A 48 13.78 11.12 11.97
C THR A 48 14.92 12.12 11.78
N PHE A 49 14.79 13.06 10.82
CA PHE A 49 15.90 13.90 10.38
C PHE A 49 15.81 15.36 10.84
N VAL A 50 14.63 15.88 11.18
CA VAL A 50 14.44 17.30 11.50
C VAL A 50 14.07 17.51 12.97
N SER A 51 12.89 17.04 13.40
CA SER A 51 12.42 17.22 14.77
C SER A 51 11.36 16.20 15.13
N ARG A 52 11.41 15.71 16.38
CA ARG A 52 10.26 15.02 16.98
C ARG A 52 9.07 15.99 16.97
N LEU A 53 7.95 15.56 16.42
CA LEU A 53 6.71 16.32 16.39
C LEU A 53 6.15 16.36 17.83
N ARG A 54 6.38 17.46 18.56
CA ARG A 54 5.80 17.66 19.90
C ARG A 54 4.38 18.19 19.75
N LEU A 55 3.40 17.29 19.71
CA LEU A 55 1.97 17.59 19.66
C LEU A 55 1.33 17.32 21.02
N GLU A 56 1.91 17.87 22.08
CA GLU A 56 1.39 17.75 23.45
C GLU A 56 0.18 18.70 23.61
N ASP A 57 -0.99 18.14 23.94
CA ASP A 57 -2.23 18.83 24.37
C ASP A 57 -3.03 19.68 23.36
N HIS A 58 -3.14 19.27 22.08
CA HIS A 58 -4.07 19.91 21.14
C HIS A 58 -5.31 19.04 20.83
N PRO A 59 -6.55 19.55 20.95
CA PRO A 59 -7.78 18.78 20.70
C PRO A 59 -7.91 18.27 19.26
N ASP A 60 -7.20 18.88 18.31
CA ASP A 60 -7.16 18.50 16.89
C ASP A 60 -5.95 17.62 16.53
N GLN A 61 -5.28 17.04 17.54
CA GLN A 61 -4.22 16.08 17.28
C GLN A 61 -4.82 14.86 16.56
N PRO A 62 -4.26 14.45 15.41
CA PRO A 62 -4.73 13.23 14.78
C PRO A 62 -4.37 12.04 15.67
N GLU A 63 -5.33 11.14 15.92
CA GLU A 63 -5.12 9.92 16.75
C GLU A 63 -3.91 9.08 16.27
N TRP A 64 -3.59 9.15 14.98
CA TRP A 64 -2.43 8.47 14.40
C TRP A 64 -1.07 9.08 14.78
N LEU A 65 -1.03 10.26 15.42
CA LEU A 65 0.19 11.01 15.77
C LEU A 65 0.46 11.08 17.29
N SER A 66 -0.57 11.03 18.13
CA SER A 66 -0.40 11.24 19.58
C SER A 66 0.03 9.99 20.37
N HIS A 67 0.01 8.81 19.75
CA HIS A 67 0.44 7.53 20.34
C HIS A 67 1.18 6.63 19.33
N VAL A 68 1.95 7.22 18.42
CA VAL A 68 2.81 6.43 17.52
C VAL A 68 4.02 5.90 18.29
N ASN A 69 3.78 4.80 18.99
CA ASN A 69 4.82 3.84 19.30
C ASN A 69 5.54 3.54 17.97
N ALA A 70 6.82 3.90 17.87
CA ALA A 70 7.61 3.81 16.64
C ALA A 70 7.57 2.41 16.00
N THR A 71 7.30 1.38 16.82
CA THR A 71 6.97 0.02 16.38
C THR A 71 5.71 -0.05 15.51
N VAL A 72 4.60 0.53 15.97
CA VAL A 72 3.29 0.48 15.28
C VAL A 72 3.36 1.26 13.96
N LEU A 73 4.12 2.36 13.92
CA LEU A 73 4.36 3.13 12.72
C LEU A 73 5.05 2.29 11.63
N LYS A 74 6.10 1.55 12.00
CA LYS A 74 6.85 0.68 11.07
C LYS A 74 6.01 -0.48 10.55
N VAL A 75 5.20 -1.11 11.41
CA VAL A 75 4.30 -2.21 11.01
C VAL A 75 3.21 -1.72 10.07
N LYS A 76 2.62 -0.54 10.31
CA LYS A 76 1.64 0.08 9.40
C LYS A 76 2.23 0.35 8.02
N LEU A 77 3.46 0.87 7.96
CA LEU A 77 4.16 1.11 6.70
C LEU A 77 4.43 -0.20 5.94
N ALA A 78 4.92 -1.25 6.62
CA ALA A 78 5.15 -2.55 5.99
C ALA A 78 3.86 -3.18 5.44
N THR A 79 2.76 -3.08 6.19
CA THR A 79 1.44 -3.60 5.77
C THR A 79 0.91 -2.84 4.55
N ALA A 80 1.09 -1.52 4.50
CA ALA A 80 0.69 -0.70 3.36
C ALA A 80 1.45 -1.10 2.07
N ILE A 81 2.77 -1.32 2.17
CA ILE A 81 3.61 -1.75 1.03
C ILE A 81 3.15 -3.11 0.49
N ILE A 82 2.84 -4.06 1.37
CA ILE A 82 2.30 -5.37 0.96
C ILE A 82 0.97 -5.20 0.24
N GLY A 83 0.06 -4.37 0.77
CA GLY A 83 -1.25 -4.10 0.16
C GLY A 83 -1.15 -3.51 -1.25
N ILE A 84 -0.25 -2.54 -1.46
CA ILE A 84 0.04 -1.96 -2.79
C ILE A 84 0.51 -3.05 -3.76
N SER A 85 1.44 -3.89 -3.31
CA SER A 85 1.97 -4.99 -4.13
C SER A 85 0.90 -6.03 -4.48
N SER A 86 -0.04 -6.33 -3.57
CA SER A 86 -1.17 -7.23 -3.82
C SER A 86 -2.12 -6.70 -4.91
N ILE A 87 -2.40 -5.39 -4.90
CA ILE A 87 -3.26 -4.75 -5.91
C ILE A 87 -2.64 -4.87 -7.32
N HIS A 88 -1.33 -4.69 -7.42
CA HIS A 88 -0.60 -4.87 -8.67
C HIS A 88 -0.65 -6.31 -9.19
N LEU A 89 -0.54 -7.30 -8.30
CA LEU A 89 -0.71 -8.71 -8.67
C LEU A 89 -2.13 -9.01 -9.14
N LEU A 90 -3.16 -8.45 -8.49
CA LEU A 90 -4.54 -8.60 -8.93
C LEU A 90 -4.76 -8.00 -10.33
N ALA A 91 -4.20 -6.82 -10.60
CA ALA A 91 -4.26 -6.18 -11.91
C ALA A 91 -3.59 -7.04 -13.00
N SER A 92 -2.46 -7.65 -12.66
CA SER A 92 -1.69 -8.51 -13.57
C SER A 92 -2.36 -9.86 -13.78
N PHE A 93 -3.05 -10.38 -12.76
CA PHE A 93 -3.90 -11.58 -12.87
C PHE A 93 -5.09 -11.35 -13.81
N ILE A 94 -5.75 -10.19 -13.73
CA ILE A 94 -6.84 -9.82 -14.64
C ILE A 94 -6.36 -9.78 -16.10
N LYS A 95 -5.11 -9.39 -16.34
CA LYS A 95 -4.47 -9.30 -17.66
C LYS A 95 -3.56 -10.48 -17.98
N ALA A 96 -3.72 -11.62 -17.30
CA ALA A 96 -2.74 -12.70 -17.38
C ALA A 96 -2.55 -13.25 -18.80
N SER A 97 -3.59 -13.19 -19.65
CA SER A 97 -3.51 -13.58 -21.07
C SER A 97 -2.60 -12.70 -21.92
N ASP A 98 -2.36 -11.46 -21.50
CA ASP A 98 -1.64 -10.45 -22.29
C ASP A 98 -0.25 -10.13 -21.71
N LEU A 99 0.08 -10.71 -20.56
CA LEU A 99 1.37 -10.52 -19.89
C LEU A 99 2.24 -11.77 -20.09
N PRO A 100 3.54 -11.61 -20.38
CA PRO A 100 4.45 -12.74 -20.40
C PRO A 100 4.51 -13.39 -19.01
N ASP A 101 4.49 -14.72 -18.95
CA ASP A 101 4.59 -15.50 -17.70
C ASP A 101 5.75 -15.06 -16.81
N ARG A 102 6.88 -14.67 -17.44
CA ARG A 102 8.06 -14.13 -16.75
C ARG A 102 7.73 -12.90 -15.91
N VAL A 103 6.88 -11.99 -16.40
CA VAL A 103 6.51 -10.76 -15.70
C VAL A 103 5.67 -11.10 -14.46
N ILE A 104 4.66 -11.95 -14.64
CA ILE A 104 3.79 -12.41 -13.55
C ILE A 104 4.61 -13.14 -12.47
N PHE A 105 5.55 -14.00 -12.91
CA PHE A 105 6.45 -14.73 -12.00
C PHE A 105 7.33 -13.79 -11.17
N TRP A 106 7.94 -12.77 -11.79
CA TRP A 106 8.75 -11.79 -11.06
C TRP A 106 7.93 -10.93 -10.11
N GLN A 107 6.72 -10.52 -10.50
CA GLN A 107 5.82 -9.80 -9.61
C GLN A 107 5.42 -10.64 -8.39
N LEU A 108 5.12 -11.92 -8.59
CA LEU A 108 4.81 -12.85 -7.50
C LEU A 108 6.01 -13.01 -6.56
N LEU A 109 7.21 -13.18 -7.10
CA LEU A 109 8.43 -13.33 -6.31
C LEU A 109 8.77 -12.08 -5.50
N LEU A 110 8.58 -10.88 -6.07
CA LEU A 110 8.72 -9.62 -5.35
C LEU A 110 7.68 -9.48 -4.23
N HIS A 111 6.42 -9.84 -4.50
CA HIS A 111 5.37 -9.81 -3.49
C HIS A 111 5.68 -10.73 -2.31
N LEU A 112 6.10 -11.97 -2.59
CA LEU A 112 6.52 -12.91 -1.56
C LEU A 112 7.70 -12.37 -0.74
N THR A 113 8.64 -11.68 -1.38
CA THR A 113 9.76 -11.03 -0.68
C THR A 113 9.27 -9.95 0.30
N PHE A 114 8.27 -9.14 -0.08
CA PHE A 114 7.67 -8.17 0.83
C PHE A 114 6.92 -8.83 2.00
N VAL A 115 6.16 -9.90 1.73
CA VAL A 115 5.46 -10.64 2.79
C VAL A 115 6.44 -11.24 3.78
N VAL A 116 7.49 -11.92 3.30
CA VAL A 116 8.55 -12.48 4.15
C VAL A 116 9.23 -11.39 4.98
N SER A 117 9.51 -10.23 4.38
CA SER A 117 10.12 -9.09 5.07
C SER A 117 9.23 -8.56 6.20
N ALA A 118 7.92 -8.43 5.96
CA ALA A 118 6.99 -7.98 6.99
C ALA A 118 6.83 -8.99 8.13
N VAL A 119 6.81 -10.28 7.81
CA VAL A 119 6.81 -11.35 8.83
C VAL A 119 8.07 -11.27 9.68
N ALA A 120 9.24 -11.07 9.07
CA ALA A 120 10.49 -10.90 9.82
C ALA A 120 10.44 -9.69 10.77
N ILE A 121 9.91 -8.54 10.32
CA ILE A 121 9.74 -7.34 11.15
C ILE A 121 8.78 -7.62 12.31
N ALA A 122 7.64 -8.26 12.06
CA ALA A 122 6.66 -8.60 13.10
C ALA A 122 7.22 -9.60 14.13
N LEU A 123 8.05 -10.56 13.69
CA LEU A 123 8.73 -11.49 14.58
C LEU A 123 9.76 -10.79 15.46
N ILE A 124 10.58 -9.90 14.90
CA ILE A 124 11.53 -9.09 15.66
C ILE A 124 10.79 -8.27 16.71
N ASP A 125 9.71 -7.61 16.32
CA ASP A 125 8.91 -6.78 17.23
C ASP A 125 8.29 -7.58 18.39
N ARG A 126 7.78 -8.78 18.10
CA ARG A 126 7.27 -9.71 19.12
C ARG A 126 8.35 -10.15 20.10
N ILE A 127 9.58 -10.35 19.66
CA ILE A 127 10.71 -10.75 20.51
C ILE A 127 11.18 -9.56 21.37
N MET A 128 11.15 -8.35 20.83
CA MET A 128 11.61 -7.14 21.53
C MET A 128 10.56 -6.54 22.47
N SER A 129 9.31 -6.99 22.41
CA SER A 129 8.24 -6.59 23.32
C SER A 129 8.41 -7.28 24.69
N PRO A 130 8.79 -6.57 25.77
CA PRO A 130 8.86 -7.18 27.10
C PRO A 130 7.47 -7.67 27.50
N PRO A 131 7.34 -8.82 28.20
CA PRO A 131 6.05 -9.26 28.71
C PRO A 131 5.50 -8.13 29.57
N ALA A 132 4.32 -7.62 29.22
CA ALA A 132 3.61 -6.64 30.03
C ALA A 132 3.55 -7.20 31.44
N ARG A 133 4.33 -6.64 32.36
CA ARG A 133 4.21 -6.93 33.78
C ARG A 133 2.76 -6.61 34.09
N ALA A 134 1.98 -7.65 34.31
CA ALA A 134 0.68 -7.55 34.92
C ALA A 134 0.87 -6.63 36.12
N ALA A 135 0.30 -5.43 36.04
CA ALA A 135 0.12 -4.55 37.18
C ALA A 135 -0.91 -5.23 38.10
N ALA A 136 -0.45 -6.30 38.74
CA ALA A 136 -0.84 -6.60 40.11
C ALA A 136 -0.19 -5.50 40.98
N HIS A 137 -0.85 -5.19 42.10
CA HIS A 137 -0.66 -4.03 42.98
C HIS A 137 -1.46 -2.80 42.51
N ALA A 138 -2.57 -2.40 43.14
CA ALA A 138 -3.23 -2.82 44.38
C ALA A 138 -4.67 -2.30 44.36
#